data_AF-V9DG48-F1
#
_entry.id   AF-V9DG48-F1
#
_cell.length_a   1.000
_cell.length_b   1.000
_cell.length_c   1.000
_cell.angle_alpha   90.00
_cell.angle_beta   90.00
_cell.angle_gamma   90.00
#
_symmetry.space_group_name_H-M   'P 1'
#
loop_
_entity.id
_entity.type
_entity.pdbx_description
1 polymer ?
#
loop_
_entity_poly.entity_id
_entity_poly.type
_entity_poly.pdbx_seq_one_letter_code
_entity_poly.pdbx_strand_id
1 'polypeptide(L)'
;MVPGVVVLCLVWFIPESPRWLTAHGKSEQAKATLIKYHGDGNADSAVVRLELQEMQASIDYDAALNKTQHWWDYRMLFNNRENLYGMWLAALVTVFSQFIGGSVITYYMPVILKDVGITSSSQQLLLNGINVIFGFVSGVAGSFSVEKLGRRQLFHWGSFLTGLTYIPINLIAAQADGHVAHGTGLAFIAMILLYGIFWSFC
;
A
#
# COMPACT_ATOMS: atom_id res chain seq x y z
N MET A 1 -5.19 -12.62 17.05
CA MET A 1 -5.47 -14.02 16.66
C MET A 1 -6.82 -14.21 15.98
N VAL A 2 -7.88 -13.51 16.41
CA VAL A 2 -9.21 -13.54 15.74
C VAL A 2 -9.17 -13.24 14.22
N PRO A 3 -8.43 -12.23 13.72
CA PRO A 3 -8.40 -11.96 12.28
C PRO A 3 -7.79 -13.09 11.45
N GLY A 4 -6.78 -13.78 11.98
CA GLY A 4 -6.10 -14.87 11.28
C GLY A 4 -6.99 -16.11 11.09
N VAL A 5 -7.84 -16.41 12.09
CA VAL A 5 -8.82 -17.51 11.98
C VAL A 5 -9.88 -17.19 10.94
N VAL A 6 -10.36 -15.95 10.91
CA VAL A 6 -11.34 -15.50 9.90
C VAL A 6 -10.79 -15.64 8.48
N VAL A 7 -9.54 -15.20 8.25
CA VAL A 7 -8.89 -15.36 6.93
C VAL A 7 -8.74 -16.83 6.57
N LEU A 8 -8.28 -17.69 7.49
CA LEU A 8 -8.12 -19.13 7.22
C LEU A 8 -9.44 -19.81 6.84
N CYS A 9 -10.56 -19.44 7.47
CA CYS A 9 -11.86 -19.96 7.09
C CYS A 9 -12.32 -19.43 5.72
N LEU A 10 -12.03 -18.16 5.39
CA LEU A 10 -12.47 -17.53 4.15
C LEU A 10 -11.67 -17.93 2.92
N VAL A 11 -10.40 -18.32 3.05
CA VAL A 11 -9.54 -18.74 1.93
C VAL A 11 -10.18 -19.86 1.11
N TRP A 12 -10.89 -20.80 1.73
CA TRP A 12 -11.56 -21.90 1.04
C TRP A 12 -12.74 -21.47 0.16
N PHE A 13 -13.28 -20.26 0.34
CA PHE A 13 -14.38 -19.71 -0.45
C PHE A 13 -13.92 -18.82 -1.60
N ILE A 14 -12.64 -18.42 -1.62
CA ILE A 14 -12.10 -17.55 -2.66
C ILE A 14 -11.82 -18.42 -3.90
N PRO A 15 -12.39 -18.10 -5.08
CA PRO A 15 -12.06 -18.82 -6.29
C PRO A 15 -10.59 -18.61 -6.64
N GLU A 16 -9.95 -19.66 -7.13
CA GLU A 16 -8.57 -19.57 -7.62
C GLU A 16 -8.43 -18.53 -8.74
N SER A 17 -7.27 -17.90 -8.81
CA SER A 17 -7.04 -16.86 -9.81
C SER A 17 -7.16 -17.43 -11.24
N PRO A 18 -7.91 -16.80 -12.16
CA PRO A 18 -8.07 -17.27 -13.54
C PRO A 18 -6.71 -17.47 -14.24
N ARG A 19 -5.74 -16.60 -13.97
CA ARG A 19 -4.38 -16.70 -14.53
C ARG A 19 -3.66 -17.97 -14.09
N TRP A 20 -3.79 -18.36 -12.81
CA TRP A 20 -3.21 -19.62 -12.32
C TRP A 20 -3.89 -20.84 -12.95
N LEU A 21 -5.22 -20.81 -13.09
CA LEU A 21 -5.99 -21.89 -13.73
C LEU A 21 -5.57 -22.10 -15.19
N THR A 22 -5.41 -21.01 -15.96
CA THR A 22 -4.93 -21.08 -17.35
C THR A 22 -3.50 -21.62 -17.42
N ALA A 23 -2.60 -21.20 -16.51
CA ALA A 23 -1.22 -21.67 -16.46
C ALA A 23 -1.10 -23.18 -16.15
N HIS A 24 -2.06 -23.75 -15.42
CA HIS A 24 -2.13 -25.17 -15.09
C HIS A 24 -2.96 -25.99 -16.10
N GLY A 25 -3.28 -25.42 -17.28
CA GLY A 25 -4.04 -26.09 -18.33
C GLY A 25 -5.54 -26.26 -18.03
N LYS A 26 -6.06 -25.64 -16.97
CA LYS A 26 -7.50 -25.68 -16.61
C LYS A 26 -8.27 -24.53 -17.25
N SER A 27 -8.14 -24.38 -18.57
CA SER A 27 -8.71 -23.26 -19.34
C SER A 27 -10.23 -23.14 -19.21
N GLU A 28 -10.96 -24.26 -19.14
CA GLU A 28 -12.42 -24.27 -18.95
C GLU A 28 -12.84 -23.67 -17.58
N GLN A 29 -12.09 -23.95 -16.51
CA GLN A 29 -12.36 -23.39 -15.18
C GLN A 29 -12.01 -21.90 -15.12
N ALA A 30 -10.94 -21.50 -15.81
CA ALA A 30 -10.57 -20.09 -15.96
C ALA A 30 -11.68 -19.32 -16.69
N LYS A 31 -12.19 -19.87 -17.80
CA LYS A 31 -13.31 -19.29 -18.56
C LYS A 31 -14.58 -19.17 -17.72
N ALA A 32 -14.96 -20.22 -16.98
CA ALA A 32 -16.12 -20.16 -16.09
C ALA A 32 -16.00 -19.06 -15.01
N THR A 33 -14.80 -18.86 -14.48
CA THR A 33 -14.51 -17.82 -13.49
C THR A 33 -14.59 -16.42 -14.11
N LEU A 34 -14.07 -16.23 -15.33
CA LEU A 34 -14.14 -14.96 -16.06
C LEU A 34 -15.57 -14.62 -16.49
N ILE A 35 -16.35 -15.59 -16.94
CA ILE A 35 -17.78 -15.39 -17.27
C ILE A 35 -18.55 -14.89 -16.04
N LYS A 36 -18.26 -15.46 -14.86
CA LYS A 36 -18.93 -15.10 -13.61
C LYS A 36 -18.59 -13.70 -13.12
N TYR A 37 -17.33 -13.26 -13.24
CA TYR A 37 -16.87 -11.99 -12.65
C TYR A 37 -16.69 -10.84 -13.65
N HIS A 38 -16.42 -11.11 -14.93
CA HIS A 38 -16.16 -10.12 -15.98
C HIS A 38 -17.17 -10.20 -17.15
N GLY A 39 -17.82 -11.35 -17.35
CA GLY A 39 -18.75 -11.57 -18.46
C GLY A 39 -20.22 -11.29 -18.16
N ASP A 40 -20.58 -10.90 -16.94
CA ASP A 40 -21.97 -10.76 -16.45
C ASP A 40 -22.85 -11.98 -16.79
N GLY A 41 -22.26 -13.19 -16.72
CA GLY A 41 -22.92 -14.45 -17.08
C GLY A 41 -22.99 -14.78 -18.57
N ASN A 42 -22.50 -13.91 -19.46
CA ASN A 42 -22.47 -14.15 -20.89
C ASN A 42 -21.19 -14.89 -21.32
N ALA A 43 -21.37 -16.13 -21.78
CA ALA A 43 -20.28 -16.99 -22.24
C ALA A 43 -19.59 -16.52 -23.54
N ASP A 44 -20.25 -15.65 -24.31
CA ASP A 44 -19.77 -15.15 -25.60
C ASP A 44 -19.26 -13.71 -25.56
N SER A 45 -19.23 -13.09 -24.38
CA SER A 45 -18.72 -11.72 -24.20
C SER A 45 -17.33 -11.56 -24.86
N ALA A 46 -17.19 -10.53 -25.69
CA ALA A 46 -15.94 -10.20 -26.36
C ALA A 46 -14.82 -9.93 -25.34
N VAL A 47 -15.16 -9.38 -24.16
CA VAL A 47 -14.22 -9.06 -23.08
C VAL A 47 -13.59 -10.34 -22.52
N VAL A 48 -14.40 -11.35 -22.19
CA VAL A 48 -13.91 -12.63 -21.64
C VAL A 48 -12.99 -13.34 -22.63
N ARG A 49 -13.34 -13.30 -23.93
CA ARG A 49 -12.52 -13.90 -24.99
C ARG A 49 -11.17 -13.21 -25.14
N LEU A 50 -11.17 -11.87 -25.09
CA LEU A 50 -9.98 -11.05 -25.19
C LEU A 50 -9.06 -11.28 -23.98
N GLU A 51 -9.60 -11.24 -22.76
CA GLU A 51 -8.83 -11.51 -21.53
C GLU A 51 -8.22 -12.92 -21.52
N LEU A 52 -8.96 -13.95 -21.97
CA LEU A 52 -8.43 -15.31 -22.10
C LEU A 52 -7.29 -15.38 -23.11
N GLN A 53 -7.42 -14.69 -24.25
CA GLN A 53 -6.37 -14.65 -25.27
C GLN A 53 -5.11 -13.93 -24.76
N GLU A 54 -5.27 -12.80 -24.07
CA GLU A 54 -4.15 -12.08 -23.45
C GLU A 54 -3.45 -12.92 -22.38
N MET A 55 -4.22 -13.61 -21.53
CA MET A 55 -3.66 -14.52 -20.54
C MET A 55 -2.90 -15.67 -21.20
N GLN A 56 -3.47 -16.32 -22.21
CA GLN A 56 -2.80 -17.41 -22.92
C GLN A 56 -1.51 -16.92 -23.60
N ALA A 57 -1.56 -15.77 -24.27
CA ALA A 57 -0.39 -15.15 -24.89
C ALA A 57 0.71 -14.83 -23.87
N SER A 58 0.34 -14.32 -22.68
CA SER A 58 1.30 -14.05 -21.61
C SER A 58 1.96 -15.34 -21.08
N ILE A 59 1.18 -16.41 -20.95
CA ILE A 59 1.68 -17.71 -20.46
C ILE A 59 2.56 -18.37 -21.50
N ASP A 60 2.22 -18.27 -22.79
CA ASP A 60 3.03 -18.82 -23.87
C ASP A 60 4.36 -18.05 -24.01
N TYR A 61 4.33 -16.73 -23.84
CA TYR A 61 5.53 -15.90 -23.74
C TYR A 61 6.40 -16.29 -22.54
N ASP A 62 5.79 -16.44 -21.36
CA ASP A 62 6.46 -16.89 -20.15
C ASP A 62 7.01 -18.32 -20.31
N ALA A 63 6.30 -19.23 -20.97
CA ALA A 63 6.73 -20.60 -21.24
C ALA A 63 7.91 -20.67 -22.23
N ALA A 64 7.94 -19.77 -23.23
CA ALA A 64 9.07 -19.62 -24.15
C ALA A 64 10.33 -19.14 -23.41
N LEU A 65 10.18 -18.25 -22.42
CA LEU A 65 11.27 -17.83 -21.53
C LEU A 65 11.66 -18.94 -20.52
N ASN A 66 10.67 -19.61 -19.93
CA ASN A 66 10.82 -20.61 -18.87
C ASN A 66 11.44 -21.93 -19.31
N LYS A 67 11.46 -22.27 -20.61
CA LYS A 67 12.23 -23.43 -21.11
C LYS A 67 13.73 -23.38 -20.75
N THR A 68 14.24 -22.21 -20.39
CA THR A 68 15.64 -21.99 -19.97
C THR A 68 15.77 -21.56 -18.50
N GLN A 69 14.66 -21.39 -17.77
CA GLN A 69 14.66 -20.63 -16.51
C GLN A 69 14.05 -21.45 -15.37
N HIS A 70 14.76 -21.49 -14.26
CA HIS A 70 14.30 -22.11 -13.03
C HIS A 70 13.72 -21.03 -12.10
N TRP A 71 12.83 -21.40 -11.17
CA TRP A 71 12.20 -20.45 -10.24
C TRP A 71 13.20 -19.71 -9.32
N TRP A 72 14.44 -20.18 -9.23
CA TRP A 72 15.53 -19.55 -8.49
C TRP A 72 16.45 -18.66 -9.36
N ASP A 73 16.21 -18.58 -10.67
CA ASP A 73 17.03 -17.78 -11.57
C ASP A 73 16.59 -16.32 -11.58
N TYR A 74 17.10 -15.55 -10.61
CA TYR A 74 16.88 -14.11 -10.53
C TYR A 74 17.76 -13.28 -11.47
N ARG A 75 18.60 -13.93 -12.30
CA ARG A 75 19.54 -13.23 -13.19
C ARG A 75 18.84 -12.35 -14.23
N MET A 76 17.63 -12.72 -14.65
CA MET A 76 16.79 -11.93 -15.57
C MET A 76 16.47 -10.52 -15.04
N LEU A 77 16.34 -10.36 -13.72
CA LEU A 77 16.12 -9.05 -13.12
C LEU A 77 17.32 -8.11 -13.34
N PHE A 78 18.53 -8.67 -13.49
CA PHE A 78 19.77 -7.92 -13.69
C PHE A 78 20.30 -7.97 -15.13
N ASN A 79 19.63 -8.70 -16.03
CA ASN A 79 20.17 -8.98 -17.37
C ASN A 79 20.03 -7.78 -18.33
N ASN A 80 18.92 -7.06 -18.24
CA ASN A 80 18.62 -5.92 -19.11
C ASN A 80 18.72 -4.60 -18.34
N ARG A 81 19.18 -3.54 -19.03
CA ARG A 81 19.25 -2.19 -18.44
C ARG A 81 17.88 -1.69 -17.98
N GLU A 82 16.83 -2.07 -18.69
CA GLU A 82 15.44 -1.74 -18.36
C GLU A 82 14.98 -2.45 -17.07
N ASN A 83 15.26 -3.75 -16.93
CA ASN A 83 14.94 -4.53 -15.73
C ASN A 83 15.73 -4.04 -14.52
N LEU A 84 17.02 -3.72 -14.72
CA LEU A 84 17.86 -3.11 -13.71
C LEU A 84 17.30 -1.76 -13.26
N TYR A 85 16.89 -0.90 -14.20
CA TYR A 85 16.29 0.39 -13.86
C TYR A 85 14.98 0.21 -13.08
N GLY A 86 14.10 -0.70 -13.50
CA GLY A 86 12.87 -1.01 -12.79
C GLY A 86 13.11 -1.53 -11.36
N MET A 87 14.07 -2.43 -11.19
CA MET A 87 14.44 -2.97 -9.88
C MET A 87 15.11 -1.92 -8.99
N TRP A 88 16.00 -1.09 -9.54
CA TRP A 88 16.58 0.05 -8.82
C TRP A 88 15.50 1.03 -8.38
N LEU A 89 14.53 1.34 -9.24
CA LEU A 89 13.42 2.21 -8.89
C LEU A 89 12.56 1.60 -7.77
N ALA A 90 12.23 0.31 -7.85
CA ALA A 90 11.48 -0.39 -6.81
C ALA A 90 12.24 -0.42 -5.46
N ALA A 91 13.55 -0.69 -5.51
CA ALA A 91 14.40 -0.64 -4.32
C ALA A 91 14.44 0.76 -3.71
N LEU A 92 14.64 1.81 -4.52
CA LEU A 92 14.65 3.18 -4.02
C LEU A 92 13.29 3.57 -3.42
N VAL A 93 12.18 3.25 -4.09
CA VAL A 93 10.84 3.57 -3.59
C VAL A 93 10.57 2.88 -2.25
N THR A 94 10.88 1.60 -2.12
CA THR A 94 10.67 0.84 -0.87
C THR A 94 11.58 1.30 0.27
N VAL A 95 12.83 1.66 -0.03
CA VAL A 95 13.74 2.23 0.95
C VAL A 95 13.21 3.59 1.39
N PHE A 96 12.99 4.53 0.46
CA PHE A 96 12.54 5.88 0.79
C PHE A 96 11.16 5.89 1.47
N SER A 97 10.24 4.99 1.11
CA SER A 97 8.94 4.90 1.79
C SER A 97 9.09 4.58 3.28
N GLN A 98 10.08 3.76 3.65
CA GLN A 98 10.38 3.46 5.06
C GLN A 98 11.10 4.61 5.77
N PHE A 99 11.97 5.35 5.07
CA PHE A 99 12.68 6.50 5.62
C PHE A 99 11.76 7.69 5.96
N ILE A 100 10.56 7.77 5.40
CA ILE A 100 9.54 8.78 5.76
C ILE A 100 9.07 8.62 7.23
N GLY A 101 9.36 7.49 7.88
CA GLY A 101 9.29 7.39 9.33
C GLY A 101 7.90 7.16 9.93
N GLY A 102 6.94 6.64 9.16
CA GLY A 102 5.57 6.39 9.65
C GLY A 102 5.53 5.51 10.90
N SER A 103 6.42 4.50 10.97
CA SER A 103 6.57 3.64 12.14
C SER A 103 7.14 4.37 13.36
N VAL A 104 8.03 5.35 13.14
CA VAL A 104 8.67 6.13 14.21
C VAL A 104 7.64 7.02 14.89
N ILE A 105 6.83 7.75 14.11
CA ILE A 105 5.77 8.60 14.66
C ILE A 105 4.77 7.76 15.46
N THR A 106 4.32 6.63 14.92
CA THR A 106 3.35 5.77 15.60
C THR A 106 3.91 5.22 16.92
N TYR A 107 5.20 4.89 16.96
CA TYR A 107 5.87 4.36 18.15
C TYR A 107 6.11 5.43 19.23
N TYR A 108 6.56 6.63 18.84
CA TYR A 108 6.90 7.70 19.77
C TYR A 108 5.74 8.62 20.13
N MET A 109 4.62 8.56 19.40
CA MET A 109 3.39 9.29 19.69
C MET A 109 3.02 9.32 21.19
N PRO A 110 2.87 8.20 21.90
CA PRO A 110 2.45 8.22 23.31
C PRO A 110 3.49 8.87 24.24
N VAL A 111 4.79 8.76 23.92
CA VAL A 111 5.87 9.40 24.69
C VAL A 111 5.79 10.90 24.52
N ILE A 112 5.67 11.38 23.28
CA ILE A 112 5.61 12.81 23.00
C ILE A 112 4.32 13.43 23.54
N LEU A 113 3.19 12.72 23.46
CA LEU A 113 1.93 13.17 24.09
C LEU A 113 2.06 13.30 25.62
N LYS A 114 2.86 12.44 26.26
CA LYS A 114 3.15 12.54 27.69
C LYS A 114 3.96 13.79 28.01
N ASP A 115 4.97 14.11 27.19
CA ASP A 115 5.81 15.31 27.36
C ASP A 115 5.04 16.62 27.11
N VAL A 116 3.98 16.55 26.31
CA VAL A 116 3.02 17.64 26.07
C VAL A 116 2.05 17.85 27.25
N GLY A 117 2.09 16.98 28.27
CA GLY A 117 1.23 17.07 29.47
C GLY A 117 -0.07 16.28 29.38
N ILE A 118 -0.30 15.52 28.29
CA ILE A 118 -1.43 14.59 28.16
C ILE A 118 -1.01 13.25 28.77
N THR A 119 -1.18 13.15 30.08
CA THR A 119 -0.78 11.96 30.86
C THR A 119 -1.86 10.88 30.94
N SER A 120 -3.10 11.19 30.56
CA SER A 120 -4.20 10.22 30.59
C SER A 120 -4.09 9.21 29.46
N SER A 121 -3.88 7.93 29.80
CA SER A 121 -3.79 6.82 28.84
C SER A 121 -5.05 6.70 27.97
N SER A 122 -6.23 7.06 28.49
CA SER A 122 -7.48 7.05 27.72
C SER A 122 -7.48 8.10 26.61
N GLN A 123 -6.93 9.29 26.88
CA GLN A 123 -6.83 10.36 25.88
C GLN A 123 -5.77 10.04 24.81
N GLN A 124 -4.63 9.46 25.21
CA GLN A 124 -3.61 9.02 24.26
C GLN A 124 -4.13 7.93 23.31
N LEU A 125 -4.88 6.95 23.85
CA LEU A 125 -5.50 5.90 23.04
C LEU A 125 -6.53 6.48 22.07
N LEU A 126 -7.37 7.41 22.53
CA LEU A 126 -8.35 8.08 21.69
C LEU A 126 -7.68 8.85 20.56
N LEU A 127 -6.60 9.57 20.83
CA LEU A 127 -5.87 10.34 19.82
C LEU A 127 -5.18 9.44 18.78
N ASN A 128 -4.63 8.31 19.22
CA ASN A 128 -4.11 7.30 18.31
C ASN A 128 -5.21 6.68 17.44
N GLY A 129 -6.36 6.36 18.04
CA GLY A 129 -7.53 5.87 17.30
C GLY A 129 -8.04 6.86 16.27
N ILE A 130 -8.10 8.15 16.62
CA ILE A 130 -8.41 9.23 15.67
C ILE A 130 -7.41 9.23 14.51
N ASN A 131 -6.11 9.14 14.78
CA ASN A 131 -5.09 9.12 13.73
C ASN A 131 -5.32 7.96 12.74
N VAL A 132 -5.63 6.76 13.24
CA VAL A 132 -5.94 5.58 12.41
C VAL A 132 -7.22 5.79 11.58
N ILE A 133 -8.27 6.38 12.16
CA ILE A 133 -9.53 6.67 11.44
C ILE A 133 -9.28 7.69 10.33
N PHE A 134 -8.54 8.77 10.61
CA PHE A 134 -8.18 9.76 9.61
C PHE A 134 -7.33 9.14 8.50
N GLY A 135 -6.34 8.30 8.85
CA GLY A 135 -5.54 7.54 7.90
C GLY A 135 -6.38 6.63 7.00
N PHE A 136 -7.38 5.95 7.57
CA PHE A 136 -8.31 5.12 6.80
C PHE A 136 -9.14 5.95 5.82
N VAL A 137 -9.72 7.07 6.28
CA VAL A 137 -10.52 7.96 5.43
C VAL A 137 -9.67 8.56 4.31
N SER A 138 -8.45 9.01 4.62
CA SER A 138 -7.52 9.52 3.61
C SER A 138 -7.04 8.44 2.66
N GLY A 139 -6.83 7.21 3.11
CA GLY A 139 -6.46 6.09 2.24
C GLY A 139 -7.57 5.74 1.25
N VAL A 140 -8.83 5.73 1.71
CA VAL A 140 -10.00 5.56 0.82
C VAL A 140 -10.09 6.70 -0.19
N ALA A 141 -9.97 7.95 0.26
CA ALA A 141 -9.95 9.12 -0.61
C ALA A 141 -8.77 9.08 -1.61
N GLY A 142 -7.61 8.60 -1.18
CA GLY A 142 -6.42 8.39 -2.00
C GLY A 142 -6.67 7.37 -3.10
N SER A 143 -7.29 6.24 -2.77
CA SER A 143 -7.63 5.19 -3.74
C SER A 143 -8.48 5.71 -4.90
N PHE A 144 -9.51 6.51 -4.61
CA PHE A 144 -10.33 7.14 -5.67
C PHE A 144 -9.59 8.22 -6.44
N SER A 145 -8.61 8.86 -5.80
CA SER A 145 -7.82 9.95 -6.39
C SER A 145 -6.74 9.44 -7.35
N VAL A 146 -6.23 8.22 -7.15
CA VAL A 146 -5.23 7.57 -8.02
C VAL A 146 -5.75 7.45 -9.46
N GLU A 147 -7.02 7.11 -9.64
CA GLU A 147 -7.63 6.93 -10.96
C GLU A 147 -7.72 8.24 -11.76
N LYS A 148 -7.89 9.38 -11.06
CA LYS A 148 -8.06 10.70 -11.70
C LYS A 148 -6.78 11.49 -11.87
N LEU A 149 -5.91 11.51 -10.87
CA LEU A 149 -4.71 12.36 -10.82
C LEU A 149 -3.45 11.65 -11.32
N GLY A 150 -3.50 10.33 -11.45
CA GLY A 150 -2.38 9.51 -11.89
C GLY A 150 -1.36 9.24 -10.77
N ARG A 151 -0.83 8.01 -10.76
CA ARG A 151 0.01 7.47 -9.69
C ARG A 151 1.30 8.27 -9.44
N ARG A 152 1.93 8.81 -10.49
CA ARG A 152 3.21 9.51 -10.37
C ARG A 152 3.08 10.88 -9.69
N GLN A 153 2.04 11.64 -10.04
CA GLN A 153 1.81 12.95 -9.43
C GLN A 153 1.40 12.82 -7.97
N LEU A 154 0.55 11.84 -7.66
CA LEU A 154 0.13 11.54 -6.29
C LEU A 154 1.33 11.24 -5.41
N PHE A 155 2.25 10.38 -5.87
CA PHE A 155 3.45 10.02 -5.13
C PHE A 155 4.36 11.22 -4.85
N HIS A 156 4.58 12.09 -5.84
CA HIS A 156 5.43 13.28 -5.68
C HIS A 156 4.80 14.31 -4.71
N TRP A 157 3.51 14.60 -4.87
CA TRP A 157 2.81 15.56 -4.00
C TRP A 157 2.64 15.02 -2.58
N GLY A 158 2.27 13.74 -2.43
CA GLY A 158 2.19 13.08 -1.13
C GLY A 158 3.52 13.15 -0.39
N SER A 159 4.62 12.82 -1.07
CA SER A 159 5.95 12.81 -0.45
C SER A 159 6.40 14.21 -0.06
N PHE A 160 6.12 15.20 -0.91
CA PHE A 160 6.45 16.60 -0.64
C PHE A 160 5.68 17.17 0.56
N LEU A 161 4.36 16.95 0.61
CA LEU A 161 3.51 17.42 1.71
C LEU A 161 3.84 16.70 3.02
N THR A 162 4.08 15.39 2.95
CA THR A 162 4.50 14.61 4.12
C THR A 162 5.83 15.14 4.67
N GLY A 163 6.82 15.41 3.82
CA GLY A 163 8.08 16.04 4.23
C GLY A 163 7.89 17.42 4.87
N LEU A 164 7.00 18.25 4.32
CA LEU A 164 6.70 19.59 4.86
C LEU A 164 6.07 19.53 6.25
N THR A 165 5.18 18.57 6.51
CA THR A 165 4.60 18.34 7.85
C THR A 165 5.57 17.68 8.82
N TYR A 166 6.54 16.91 8.33
CA TYR A 166 7.51 16.19 9.17
C TYR A 166 8.54 17.13 9.83
N ILE A 167 8.94 18.22 9.16
CA ILE A 167 9.89 19.20 9.69
C ILE A 167 9.41 19.85 11.01
N PRO A 168 8.21 20.46 11.10
CA PRO A 168 7.74 21.07 12.34
C PRO A 168 7.50 20.04 13.45
N ILE A 169 7.08 18.81 13.13
CA ILE A 169 6.93 17.72 14.11
C ILE A 169 8.27 17.46 14.81
N ASN A 170 9.35 17.29 14.04
CA ASN A 170 10.68 17.02 14.61
C ASN A 170 11.25 18.24 15.35
N LEU A 171 11.01 19.46 14.86
CA LEU A 171 11.48 20.67 15.53
C LEU A 171 10.82 20.86 16.90
N ILE A 172 9.49 20.64 16.98
CA ILE A 172 8.75 20.73 18.24
C ILE A 172 9.17 19.62 19.19
N ALA A 173 9.39 18.40 18.68
CA ALA A 173 9.88 17.28 19.48
C ALA A 173 11.30 17.53 20.03
N ALA A 174 12.18 18.18 19.25
CA ALA A 174 13.54 18.50 19.70
C ALA A 174 13.59 19.63 20.73
N GLN A 175 12.60 20.53 20.74
CA GLN A 175 12.49 21.63 21.71
C GLN A 175 11.71 21.25 22.98
N ALA A 176 11.17 20.03 23.04
CA ALA A 176 10.43 19.54 24.17
C ALA A 176 11.37 19.12 25.32
N ASP A 177 12.05 20.08 25.95
CA ASP A 177 12.82 19.88 27.19
C ASP A 177 11.87 19.73 28.40
N GLY A 178 10.96 18.76 28.34
CA GLY A 178 10.05 18.38 29.44
C GLY A 178 8.92 19.36 29.77
N HIS A 179 8.92 20.58 29.21
CA HIS A 179 7.86 21.58 29.41
C HIS A 179 7.42 22.20 28.07
N VAL A 180 6.51 21.52 27.38
CA VAL A 180 5.89 22.05 26.17
C VAL A 180 4.70 22.94 26.56
N ALA A 181 4.67 24.19 26.08
CA ALA A 181 3.51 25.06 26.26
C ALA A 181 2.25 24.42 25.64
N HIS A 182 1.09 24.61 26.27
CA HIS A 182 -0.17 24.00 25.81
C HIS A 182 -0.49 24.33 24.32
N GLY A 183 -0.10 25.52 23.85
CA GLY A 183 -0.25 25.92 22.45
C GLY A 183 0.61 25.12 21.45
N THR A 184 1.87 24.84 21.81
CA THR A 184 2.77 24.04 20.96
C THR A 184 2.37 22.55 20.95
N GLY A 185 1.78 22.06 22.05
CA GLY A 185 1.17 20.74 22.12
C GLY A 185 0.02 20.52 21.15
N LEU A 186 -0.93 21.47 21.08
CA LEU A 186 -2.05 21.40 20.13
C LEU A 186 -1.58 21.48 18.68
N ALA A 187 -0.60 22.34 18.39
CA ALA A 187 0.00 22.43 17.05
C ALA A 187 0.66 21.11 16.64
N PHE A 188 1.37 20.45 17.57
CA PHE A 188 1.98 19.15 17.32
C PHE A 188 0.95 18.07 16.98
N ILE A 189 -0.13 17.98 17.74
CA ILE A 189 -1.23 17.03 17.49
C ILE A 189 -1.84 17.27 16.10
N ALA A 190 -2.12 18.53 15.75
CA ALA A 190 -2.65 18.88 14.44
C ALA A 190 -1.69 18.48 13.31
N MET A 191 -0.39 18.70 13.48
CA MET A 191 0.62 18.34 12.49
C MET A 191 0.75 16.83 12.31
N ILE A 192 0.60 16.03 13.36
CA ILE A 192 0.63 14.57 13.20
C ILE A 192 -0.63 14.03 12.51
N LEU A 193 -1.80 14.63 12.77
CA LEU A 193 -3.01 14.28 12.03
C LEU A 193 -2.85 14.60 10.54
N LEU A 194 -2.29 15.77 10.21
CA LEU A 194 -1.96 16.13 8.83
C LEU A 194 -0.93 15.20 8.20
N TYR A 195 0.10 14.80 8.95
CA TYR A 195 1.06 13.80 8.51
C TYR A 195 0.38 12.48 8.14
N GLY A 196 -0.51 11.97 9.00
CA GLY A 196 -1.23 10.71 8.73
C GLY A 196 -2.10 10.79 7.47
N ILE A 197 -2.72 11.95 7.23
CA ILE A 197 -3.50 12.21 6.01
C ILE A 197 -2.60 12.18 4.78
N PHE A 198 -1.53 12.99 4.75
CA PHE A 198 -0.66 13.09 3.58
C PHE A 198 0.13 11.83 3.30
N TRP A 199 0.56 11.13 4.36
CA TRP A 199 1.25 9.85 4.24
C TRP A 199 0.37 8.78 3.59
N SER A 200 -0.95 8.83 3.79
CA SER A 200 -1.90 7.90 3.15
C SER A 200 -2.05 8.11 1.63
N PHE A 201 -1.55 9.23 1.09
CA PHE A 201 -1.54 9.51 -0.35
C PHE A 201 -0.20 9.15 -1.03
N CYS A 202 0.82 8.75 -0.27
CA CYS A 202 2.11 8.24 -0.78
C CYS A 202 2.02 6.76 -1.14
#